data_AF-A0AA50UBE9-F1
#
_entry.id   AF-A0AA50UBE9-F1
#
_cell.length_a   1.000
_cell.length_b   1.000
_cell.length_c   1.000
_cell.angle_alpha   90.00
_cell.angle_beta   90.00
_cell.angle_gamma   90.00
#
_symmetry.space_group_name_H-M   'P 1'
#
loop_
_entity.id
_entity.type
_entity.pdbx_description
1 polymer ?
#
loop_
_entity_poly.entity_id
_entity_poly.type
_entity_poly.pdbx_seq_one_letter_code
_entity_poly.pdbx_strand_id
1 'polypeptide(L)' 'LQNPMVIHVYHPYRQPDGVNHCAAVNGHCSHLCLPAPRLGPHAPRVACACP' A
#
# COMPACT_ATOMS: atom_id res chain seq x y z
N LEU A 1 7.65 -19.15 30.30
CA LEU A 1 8.22 -18.54 29.08
C LEU A 1 7.26 -18.78 27.90
N GLN A 2 6.12 -18.08 27.89
CA GLN A 2 5.20 -18.05 26.74
C GLN A 2 4.60 -16.66 26.71
N ASN A 3 5.31 -15.75 26.04
CA ASN A 3 4.89 -14.36 25.88
C ASN A 3 4.59 -14.17 24.39
N PRO A 4 3.31 -14.19 23.99
CA PRO A 4 2.97 -13.93 22.60
C PRO A 4 3.39 -12.51 22.23
N MET A 5 4.12 -12.36 21.11
CA MET A 5 4.64 -11.07 20.65
C MET A 5 3.58 -10.26 19.90
N VAL A 6 2.67 -10.95 19.19
CA VAL A 6 1.68 -10.34 18.30
C VAL A 6 0.43 -11.21 18.20
N ILE A 7 -0.73 -10.56 18.06
CA ILE A 7 -2.01 -11.17 17.70
C ILE A 7 -2.64 -10.38 16.54
N HIS A 8 -3.22 -11.07 15.57
CA HIS A 8 -3.94 -10.46 14.46
C HIS A 8 -5.36 -11.00 14.36
N VAL A 9 -6.30 -10.14 13.95
CA VAL A 9 -7.68 -10.52 13.67
C VAL A 9 -7.83 -10.75 12.17
N TYR A 10 -8.24 -11.95 11.78
CA TYR A 10 -8.50 -12.33 10.39
C TYR A 10 -10.00 -12.19 10.08
N HIS A 11 -10.37 -11.10 9.40
CA HIS A 11 -11.75 -10.84 8.98
C HIS A 11 -11.75 -9.90 7.74
N PRO A 12 -12.58 -10.13 6.71
CA PRO A 12 -12.60 -9.31 5.48
C PRO A 12 -12.75 -7.81 5.72
N TYR A 13 -13.60 -7.40 6.66
CA TYR A 13 -13.75 -5.97 7.04
C TYR A 13 -12.47 -5.30 7.59
N ARG A 14 -11.42 -6.06 7.94
CA ARG A 14 -10.12 -5.49 8.32
C ARG A 14 -9.30 -5.08 7.08
N GLN A 15 -9.64 -5.58 5.90
CA GLN A 15 -9.00 -5.30 4.62
C GLN A 15 -10.09 -4.97 3.59
N PRO A 16 -10.73 -3.79 3.72
CA PRO A 16 -11.76 -3.37 2.76
C PRO A 16 -11.18 -3.23 1.35
N ASP A 17 -12.03 -3.42 0.35
CA ASP A 17 -11.65 -3.27 -1.05
C ASP A 17 -11.15 -1.85 -1.33
N GLY A 18 -10.00 -1.76 -2.01
CA GLY A 18 -9.36 -0.51 -2.38
C GLY A 18 -8.82 -0.56 -3.80
N VAL A 19 -8.60 0.61 -4.39
CA VAL A 19 -8.01 0.70 -5.73
C VAL A 19 -6.50 0.56 -5.63
N ASN A 20 -5.94 -0.46 -6.27
CA ASN A 20 -4.50 -0.57 -6.45
C ASN A 20 -4.05 0.31 -7.63
N HIS A 21 -3.52 1.49 -7.32
CA HIS A 21 -3.01 2.45 -8.32
C HIS A 21 -1.73 2.00 -9.05
N CYS A 22 -1.06 0.96 -8.56
CA CYS A 22 0.13 0.37 -9.21
C CYS A 22 -0.23 -0.81 -10.14
N ALA A 23 -1.49 -1.27 -10.16
CA ALA A 23 -1.90 -2.46 -10.90
C ALA A 23 -1.62 -2.36 -12.42
N ALA A 24 -1.75 -1.16 -12.99
CA ALA A 24 -1.41 -0.92 -14.39
C ALA A 24 0.09 -0.69 -14.54
N VAL A 25 0.79 -1.65 -15.18
CA VAL A 25 2.20 -1.55 -15.59
C VAL A 25 3.11 -1.04 -14.45
N ASN A 26 2.92 -1.54 -13.22
CA ASN A 26 3.68 -1.11 -12.04
C ASN A 26 3.66 0.42 -11.81
N GLY A 27 2.55 1.09 -12.13
CA GLY A 27 2.45 2.55 -12.08
C GLY A 27 3.47 3.27 -12.99
N HIS A 28 3.94 2.60 -14.05
CA HIS A 28 5.05 3.02 -14.91
C HIS A 28 6.42 3.14 -14.20
N CYS A 29 6.58 2.53 -13.03
CA CYS A 29 7.85 2.49 -12.31
C CYS A 29 8.76 1.36 -12.83
N SER A 30 10.06 1.63 -12.90
CA SER A 30 11.07 0.62 -13.29
C SER A 30 11.35 -0.41 -12.20
N HIS A 31 11.26 -0.02 -10.93
CA HIS A 31 11.54 -0.88 -9.78
C HIS A 31 10.32 -0.97 -8.86
N LEU A 32 10.18 -0.06 -7.88
CA LEU A 32 9.09 -0.09 -6.90
C LEU A 32 8.05 0.98 -7.17
N CYS A 33 6.77 0.60 -7.16
CA CYS A 33 5.63 1.51 -7.12
C CYS A 33 5.00 1.50 -5.73
N LEU A 34 4.97 2.67 -5.08
CA LEU A 34 4.48 2.83 -3.71
C LEU A 34 3.32 3.82 -3.66
N PRO A 35 2.31 3.63 -2.78
CA PRO A 35 1.25 4.61 -2.59
C PRO A 35 1.80 5.91 -2.01
N ALA A 36 1.44 7.04 -2.63
CA ALA A 36 1.83 8.37 -2.16
C ALA A 36 0.77 8.95 -1.20
N PRO A 37 1.17 9.74 -0.18
CA PRO A 37 0.22 10.32 0.74
C PRO A 37 -0.63 11.39 0.07
N ARG A 38 -1.92 11.45 0.42
CA ARG A 38 -2.90 12.36 -0.19
C ARG A 38 -2.99 13.67 0.58
N LEU A 39 -2.01 14.57 0.37
CA LEU A 39 -1.94 15.87 1.05
C LEU A 39 -2.87 16.94 0.44
N GLY A 40 -3.50 16.66 -0.71
CA GLY A 40 -4.39 17.60 -1.38
C GLY A 40 -5.01 17.02 -2.65
N PRO A 41 -5.86 17.79 -3.34
CA PRO A 41 -6.59 17.35 -4.53
C PRO A 41 -5.68 17.03 -5.73
N HIS A 42 -4.47 17.60 -5.76
CA HIS A 42 -3.49 17.40 -6.83
C HIS A 42 -2.29 16.56 -6.40
N ALA A 43 -2.34 15.95 -5.21
CA ALA A 43 -1.29 15.05 -4.77
C ALA A 43 -1.25 13.80 -5.69
N PRO A 44 -0.05 13.33 -6.07
CA PRO A 44 0.08 12.09 -6.81
C PRO A 44 -0.46 10.93 -5.98
N ARG A 45 -0.95 9.88 -6.65
CA ARG A 45 -1.47 8.67 -6.00
C ARG A 45 -0.38 7.63 -5.75
N VAL A 46 0.70 7.71 -6.51
CA VAL A 46 1.83 6.78 -6.49
C VAL A 46 3.15 7.55 -6.54
N ALA A 47 4.20 6.94 -6.01
CA ALA A 47 5.58 7.38 -6.10
C ALA A 47 6.46 6.18 -6.47
N CYS A 48 7.44 6.40 -7.36
CA CYS A 48 8.41 5.37 -7.69
C CYS A 48 9.59 5.41 -6.71
N ALA A 49 10.12 4.24 -6.35
CA ALA A 49 11.34 4.11 -5.55
C ALA A 49 12.34 3.17 -6.23
N CYS A 50 13.63 3.39 -5.96
CA CYS A 50 14.75 2.61 -6.48
C CYS A 50 15.39 1.77 -5.35
N PRO A 51 16.09 0.68 -5.69
CA PRO A 51 16.94 -0.06 -4.75
C PRO A 51 18.02 0.79 -4.09
#